data_AF-A0A2G9RSG6-F1
#
_entry.id   AF-A0A2G9RSG6-F1
#
_cell.length_a   1.000
_cell.length_b   1.000
_cell.length_c   1.000
_cell.angle_alpha   90.00
_cell.angle_beta   90.00
_cell.angle_gamma   90.00
#
_symmetry.space_group_name_H-M   'P 1'
#
loop_
_entity.id
_entity.type
_entity.pdbx_description
1 polymer ?
#
loop_
_entity_poly.entity_id
_entity_poly.type
_entity_poly.pdbx_seq_one_letter_code
_entity_poly.pdbx_strand_id
1 'polypeptide(L)'
;MAITIAGVQGAGKPFNPLQILGRAVGNIMSSVLFGEHFEYKDPKLHDLMSRTSRHHKNVTSLLHMFCNVFPFLLKLPLIPKIAFKETTYLYNFVLECMKEHKRTLKPEAPRDLIDSFLLRIKEVNTLTLIF
;
A
#
# COMPACT_ATOMS: atom_id res chain seq x y z
N MET A 1 -7.81 1.36 20.93
CA MET A 1 -6.79 2.43 20.80
C MET A 1 -5.77 2.27 21.91
N ALA A 2 -4.77 1.41 21.71
CA ALA A 2 -3.63 1.28 22.62
C ALA A 2 -2.42 1.81 21.86
N ILE A 3 -2.02 3.04 22.17
CA ILE A 3 -0.71 3.55 21.81
C ILE A 3 0.27 2.86 22.76
N THR A 4 0.51 1.56 22.55
CA THR A 4 1.58 0.86 23.24
C THR A 4 2.86 1.44 22.68
N ILE A 5 3.43 2.35 23.46
CA ILE A 5 4.68 3.02 23.21
C ILE A 5 5.73 1.93 23.03
N ALA A 6 6.01 1.54 21.79
CA ALA A 6 7.19 0.76 21.42
C ALA A 6 8.48 1.60 21.58
N GLY A 7 8.48 2.58 22.49
CA GLY A 7 9.57 3.48 22.80
C GLY A 7 10.64 2.88 23.71
N VAL A 8 10.49 1.62 24.13
CA VAL A 8 11.52 0.91 24.92
C VAL A 8 11.77 -0.49 24.36
N GLN A 9 12.11 -0.60 23.08
CA GLN A 9 12.94 -1.71 22.61
C GLN A 9 14.37 -1.20 22.46
N GLY A 10 15.00 -0.96 23.61
CA GLY A 10 16.33 -0.36 23.67
C GLY A 10 16.78 -0.25 25.12
N ALA A 11 17.02 -1.39 25.77
CA ALA A 11 17.86 -1.44 26.97
C ALA A 11 19.31 -1.07 26.58
N GLY A 12 19.56 0.19 26.25
CA GLY A 12 20.88 0.74 25.94
C GLY A 12 21.54 0.33 24.61
N LYS A 13 20.82 -0.29 23.67
CA LYS A 13 21.39 -0.71 22.37
C LYS A 13 21.06 0.26 21.23
N PRO A 14 22.01 0.55 20.32
CA PRO A 14 21.72 1.31 19.10
C PRO A 14 20.64 0.62 18.26
N PHE A 15 19.66 1.39 17.78
CA PHE A 15 18.60 0.91 16.90
C PHE A 15 18.33 1.91 15.77
N ASN A 16 17.69 1.46 14.69
CA ASN A 16 17.32 2.31 13.56
C ASN A 16 15.87 2.83 13.72
N PRO A 17 15.66 4.12 14.04
CA PRO A 17 14.32 4.66 14.31
C PRO A 17 13.43 4.68 13.07
N LEU A 18 13.99 4.75 11.86
CA LEU A 18 13.21 4.78 10.62
C LEU A 18 12.39 3.50 10.41
N GLN A 19 12.90 2.36 10.87
CA GLN A 19 12.16 1.10 10.75
C GLN A 19 10.96 1.05 11.70
N ILE A 20 11.12 1.55 12.92
CA ILE A 20 10.04 1.59 13.93
C ILE A 20 8.97 2.59 13.48
N LEU A 21 9.39 3.79 13.07
CA LEU A 21 8.47 4.82 12.58
C LEU A 21 7.74 4.36 11.32
N GLY A 22 8.46 3.73 10.37
CA GLY A 22 7.86 3.20 9.15
C GLY A 22 6.79 2.14 9.44
N ARG A 23 7.03 1.23 10.39
CA ARG A 23 6.02 0.24 10.82
C ARG A 23 4.83 0.90 11.50
N ALA A 24 5.07 1.93 12.32
CA ALA A 24 4.00 2.65 13.01
C ALA A 24 3.06 3.38 12.04
N VAL A 25 3.64 4.20 11.16
CA VAL A 25 2.89 4.90 10.10
C VAL A 25 2.20 3.90 9.19
N GLY A 26 2.92 2.84 8.81
CA GLY A 26 2.40 1.76 7.98
C GLY A 26 1.16 1.10 8.57
N ASN A 27 1.17 0.79 9.86
CA ASN A 27 0.03 0.17 10.52
C ASN A 27 -1.19 1.10 10.61
N ILE A 28 -0.97 2.40 10.88
CA ILE A 28 -2.04 3.39 10.87
C ILE A 28 -2.67 3.48 9.47
N MET A 29 -1.84 3.59 8.43
CA MET A 29 -2.32 3.63 7.04
C MET A 29 -3.08 2.36 6.68
N SER A 30 -2.56 1.18 7.03
CA SER A 30 -3.23 -0.08 6.79
C SER A 30 -4.59 -0.17 7.49
N SER A 31 -4.70 0.31 8.72
CA SER A 31 -5.97 0.34 9.45
C SER A 31 -7.00 1.26 8.78
N VAL A 32 -6.58 2.43 8.28
CA VAL A 32 -7.48 3.36 7.59
C VAL A 32 -7.90 2.81 6.23
N LEU A 33 -6.98 2.21 5.49
CA LEU A 33 -7.21 1.72 4.13
C LEU A 33 -7.98 0.40 4.08
N PHE A 34 -7.63 -0.56 4.95
CA PHE A 34 -8.09 -1.95 4.85
C PHE A 34 -8.94 -2.39 6.05
N GLY A 35 -9.15 -1.52 7.04
CA GLY A 35 -9.84 -1.89 8.28
C GLY A 35 -9.11 -2.93 9.13
N GLU A 36 -7.94 -3.40 8.68
CA GLU A 36 -7.13 -4.42 9.33
C GLU A 36 -6.04 -3.78 10.20
N HIS A 37 -6.00 -4.20 11.46
CA HIS A 37 -4.87 -3.94 12.34
C HIS A 37 -3.84 -5.05 12.17
N PHE A 38 -2.75 -4.78 11.47
CA PHE A 38 -1.62 -5.68 11.45
C PHE A 38 -0.88 -5.59 12.80
N GLU A 39 -0.46 -6.73 13.34
CA GLU A 39 0.48 -6.69 14.46
C GLU A 39 1.79 -6.03 13.99
N TYR A 40 2.47 -5.28 14.87
CA TYR A 40 3.74 -4.61 14.52
C TYR A 40 4.86 -5.59 14.09
N LYS A 41 4.70 -6.88 14.39
CA LYS A 41 5.58 -7.99 14.00
C LYS A 41 5.01 -8.83 12.87
N ASP A 42 3.85 -8.46 12.30
CA ASP A 42 3.23 -9.22 11.22
C ASP A 42 4.16 -9.24 10.00
N PRO A 43 4.52 -10.43 9.50
CA PRO A 43 5.39 -10.58 8.34
C PRO A 43 4.80 -9.94 7.07
N LYS A 44 3.47 -9.86 6.93
CA LYS A 44 2.81 -9.19 5.81
C LYS A 44 3.03 -7.68 5.85
N LEU A 45 2.86 -7.04 7.02
CA LEU A 45 3.13 -5.61 7.17
C LEU A 45 4.61 -5.31 6.92
N HIS A 46 5.50 -6.18 7.39
CA HIS A 46 6.93 -6.04 7.14
C HIS A 46 7.29 -6.15 5.65
N ASP A 47 6.75 -7.14 4.92
CA ASP A 47 7.00 -7.28 3.48
C ASP A 47 6.41 -6.10 2.70
N LEU A 48 5.19 -5.67 3.04
CA LEU A 48 4.56 -4.49 2.45
C LEU A 48 5.44 -3.24 2.63
N MET A 49 5.91 -2.96 3.84
CA MET A 49 6.79 -1.82 4.11
C MET A 49 8.14 -1.94 3.37
N SER A 50 8.72 -3.14 3.34
CA SER A 50 9.98 -3.39 2.62
C SER A 50 9.82 -3.13 1.12
N ARG A 51 8.72 -3.58 0.52
CA ARG A 51 8.40 -3.39 -0.89
C ARG A 51 8.04 -1.95 -1.23
N THR A 52 7.31 -1.25 -0.37
CA THR A 52 7.07 0.18 -0.52
C THR A 52 8.37 0.97 -0.49
N SER A 53 9.32 0.62 0.39
CA SER A 53 10.64 1.26 0.40
C SER A 53 11.44 0.99 -0.88
N ARG A 54 11.41 -0.26 -1.40
CA ARG A 54 12.03 -0.58 -2.69
C ARG A 54 11.36 0.12 -3.86
N HIS A 55 10.04 0.20 -3.86
CA HIS A 55 9.27 0.96 -4.84
C HIS A 55 9.68 2.42 -4.83
N HIS A 56 9.76 3.05 -3.65
CA HIS A 56 10.22 4.43 -3.51
C HIS A 56 11.62 4.64 -4.12
N LYS A 57 12.60 3.79 -3.75
CA LYS A 57 13.95 3.83 -4.34
C LYS A 57 13.94 3.66 -5.86
N ASN A 58 13.06 2.81 -6.36
CA ASN A 58 12.94 2.52 -7.78
C ASN A 58 12.33 3.70 -8.54
N VAL A 59 11.24 4.32 -8.07
CA VAL A 59 10.62 5.49 -8.72
C VAL A 59 11.51 6.73 -8.65
N THR A 60 12.38 6.84 -7.64
CA THR A 60 13.41 7.89 -7.55
C THR A 60 14.72 7.53 -8.27
N SER A 61 14.80 6.39 -8.94
CA SER A 61 16.03 5.95 -9.59
C SER A 61 16.28 6.71 -10.90
N LEU A 62 17.56 6.79 -11.30
CA LEU A 62 17.96 7.33 -12.60
C LEU A 62 17.24 6.64 -13.75
N LEU A 63 17.04 5.32 -13.67
CA LEU A 63 16.34 4.56 -14.70
C LEU A 63 14.91 5.08 -14.89
N HIS A 64 14.17 5.32 -13.82
CA HIS A 64 12.83 5.89 -13.88
C HIS A 64 12.83 7.32 -14.43
N MET A 65 13.80 8.13 -14.03
CA MET A 65 13.97 9.49 -14.57
C MET A 65 14.18 9.46 -16.09
N PHE A 66 15.07 8.59 -16.58
CA PHE A 66 15.28 8.42 -18.02
C PHE A 66 14.02 7.89 -18.73
N CYS A 67 13.28 6.96 -18.14
CA CYS A 67 12.02 6.47 -18.72
C CYS A 67 10.96 7.58 -18.81
N ASN A 68 10.93 8.51 -17.85
CA ASN A 68 10.03 9.67 -17.86
C ASN A 68 10.41 10.67 -18.96
N VAL A 69 11.71 10.96 -19.15
CA VAL A 69 12.21 11.88 -20.19
C VAL A 69 12.15 11.25 -21.58
N PHE A 70 12.43 9.95 -21.66
CA PHE A 70 12.50 9.17 -22.90
C PHE A 70 11.56 7.96 -22.86
N PRO A 71 10.25 8.15 -23.11
CA PRO A 71 9.25 7.08 -23.01
C PRO A 71 9.52 5.88 -23.93
N PHE A 72 10.28 6.06 -25.01
CA PHE A 72 10.63 4.95 -25.92
C PHE A 72 11.46 3.85 -25.23
N LEU A 73 12.17 4.16 -24.14
CA LEU A 73 12.92 3.17 -23.35
C LEU A 73 12.00 2.09 -22.76
N LEU A 74 10.72 2.41 -22.53
CA LEU A 74 9.71 1.45 -22.08
C LEU A 74 9.35 0.40 -23.14
N LYS A 75 9.73 0.60 -24.41
CA LYS A 75 9.54 -0.41 -25.47
C LYS A 75 10.56 -1.55 -25.38
N LEU A 76 11.65 -1.38 -24.63
CA LEU A 76 12.64 -2.42 -24.41
C LEU A 76 12.09 -3.46 -23.42
N PRO A 77 12.13 -4.77 -23.71
CA PRO A 77 11.41 -5.78 -22.93
C PRO A 77 11.86 -5.92 -21.47
N LEU A 78 13.07 -5.47 -21.14
CA LEU A 78 13.63 -5.56 -19.79
C LEU A 78 13.32 -4.34 -18.91
N ILE A 79 13.19 -3.16 -19.53
CA ILE A 79 13.09 -1.88 -18.80
C ILE A 79 11.79 -1.79 -17.99
N PRO A 80 10.59 -2.06 -18.56
CA PRO A 80 9.36 -2.11 -17.79
C PRO A 80 9.37 -3.16 -16.69
N LYS A 81 10.01 -4.32 -16.92
CA LYS A 81 10.08 -5.38 -15.91
C LYS A 81 10.85 -4.93 -14.68
N ILE A 82 11.90 -4.14 -14.84
CA ILE A 82 12.69 -3.59 -13.72
C ILE A 82 11.96 -2.38 -13.11
N ALA A 83 11.54 -1.43 -13.96
CA ALA A 83 10.91 -0.19 -13.53
C ALA A 83 9.56 -0.44 -12.83
N PHE A 84 8.76 -1.42 -13.22
CA PHE A 84 7.43 -1.61 -12.64
C PHE A 84 7.32 -2.80 -11.69
N LYS A 85 8.38 -3.58 -11.43
CA LYS A 85 8.31 -4.79 -10.59
C LYS A 85 7.60 -4.58 -9.26
N GLU A 86 8.04 -3.59 -8.48
CA GLU A 86 7.48 -3.33 -7.15
C GLU A 86 6.11 -2.64 -7.26
N THR A 87 5.89 -1.82 -8.29
CA THR A 87 4.58 -1.21 -8.59
C THR A 87 3.54 -2.28 -8.87
N THR A 88 3.86 -3.28 -9.71
CA THR A 88 2.98 -4.41 -10.02
C THR A 88 2.66 -5.22 -8.77
N TYR A 89 3.64 -5.44 -7.88
CA TYR A 89 3.38 -6.13 -6.62
C TYR A 89 2.40 -5.33 -5.74
N LEU A 90 2.66 -4.05 -5.51
CA LEU A 90 1.82 -3.20 -4.67
C LEU A 90 0.40 -3.08 -5.24
N TYR A 91 0.29 -2.97 -6.57
CA TYR A 91 -0.98 -3.00 -7.28
C TYR A 91 -1.74 -4.30 -7.03
N ASN A 92 -1.09 -5.46 -7.20
CA ASN A 92 -1.71 -6.76 -6.96
C ASN A 92 -2.11 -6.94 -5.49
N PHE A 93 -1.30 -6.46 -4.55
CA PHE A 93 -1.65 -6.48 -3.12
C PHE A 93 -2.96 -5.73 -2.86
N VAL A 94 -3.07 -4.48 -3.34
CA VAL A 94 -4.31 -3.69 -3.19
C VAL A 94 -5.48 -4.35 -3.90
N LEU A 95 -5.25 -4.94 -5.07
CA LEU A 95 -6.30 -5.65 -5.82
C LEU A 95 -6.85 -6.85 -5.05
N GLU A 96 -6.01 -7.64 -4.40
CA GLU A 96 -6.45 -8.75 -3.55
C GLU A 96 -7.22 -8.24 -2.33
N CYS A 97 -6.76 -7.17 -1.67
CA CYS A 97 -7.52 -6.52 -0.59
C CYS A 97 -8.91 -6.09 -1.08
N MET A 98 -9.01 -5.43 -2.22
CA MET A 98 -10.29 -4.99 -2.79
C MET A 98 -11.22 -6.15 -3.13
N LYS A 99 -10.69 -7.28 -3.63
CA LYS A 99 -11.51 -8.48 -3.91
C LYS A 99 -12.12 -9.03 -2.62
N GLU A 100 -11.34 -9.12 -1.55
CA GLU A 100 -11.85 -9.59 -0.27
C GLU A 100 -12.89 -8.64 0.30
N HIS A 101 -12.65 -7.32 0.22
CA HIS A 101 -13.62 -6.32 0.67
C HIS A 101 -14.93 -6.41 -0.12
N LYS A 102 -14.88 -6.56 -1.45
CA LYS A 102 -16.07 -6.78 -2.28
C LYS A 102 -16.87 -8.02 -1.86
N ARG A 103 -16.20 -9.10 -1.43
CA ARG A 103 -16.84 -10.35 -1.00
C ARG A 103 -17.59 -10.19 0.33
N THR A 104 -17.05 -9.37 1.23
CA THR A 104 -17.59 -9.17 2.59
C THR A 104 -18.31 -7.84 2.79
N LEU A 105 -18.52 -7.07 1.71
CA LEU A 105 -19.03 -5.70 1.77
C LEU A 105 -20.45 -5.65 2.34
N LYS A 106 -20.64 -4.79 3.34
CA LYS A 106 -21.95 -4.48 3.93
C LYS A 106 -22.30 -3.03 3.64
N PRO A 107 -23.24 -2.75 2.72
CA PRO A 107 -23.59 -1.37 2.34
C PRO A 107 -24.02 -0.46 3.49
N GLU A 108 -24.62 -1.04 4.52
CA GLU A 108 -25.11 -0.35 5.72
C GLU A 108 -24.01 0.06 6.70
N ALA A 109 -22.82 -0.54 6.61
CA ALA A 109 -21.73 -0.35 7.57
C ALA A 109 -20.36 -0.51 6.89
N PRO A 110 -19.89 0.53 6.16
CA PRO A 110 -18.55 0.51 5.57
C PRO A 110 -17.49 0.45 6.69
N ARG A 111 -16.55 -0.48 6.57
CA ARG A 111 -15.54 -0.74 7.62
C ARG A 111 -14.32 0.17 7.50
N ASP A 112 -14.01 0.60 6.28
CA ASP A 112 -12.78 1.29 5.93
C ASP A 112 -12.93 2.10 4.63
N LEU A 113 -11.81 2.69 4.20
CA LEU A 113 -11.77 3.50 3.00
C LEU A 113 -12.11 2.69 1.74
N ILE A 114 -11.67 1.44 1.62
CA ILE A 114 -11.96 0.60 0.45
C ILE A 114 -13.46 0.35 0.34
N ASP A 115 -14.12 -0.07 1.43
CA ASP A 115 -15.57 -0.27 1.44
C ASP A 115 -16.31 1.02 1.02
N SER A 116 -15.87 2.16 1.56
CA SER A 116 -16.45 3.47 1.23
C SER A 116 -16.32 3.82 -0.25
N PHE A 117 -15.15 3.58 -0.85
CA PHE A 117 -14.94 3.79 -2.29
C PHE A 117 -15.74 2.81 -3.14
N LEU A 118 -15.84 1.54 -2.74
CA LEU A 118 -16.62 0.54 -3.46
C LEU A 118 -18.11 0.93 -3.53
N LEU A 119 -18.67 1.42 -2.44
CA LEU A 119 -20.05 1.92 -2.40
C LEU A 119 -20.22 3.16 -3.28
N ARG A 120 -19.28 4.11 -3.21
CA ARG A 120 -19.32 5.32 -4.04
C ARG A 120 -19.24 5.01 -5.53
N ILE A 121 -18.39 4.07 -5.95
CA ILE A 121 -18.28 3.63 -7.34
C ILE A 121 -19.59 2.98 -7.80
N LYS A 122 -20.20 2.14 -6.96
CA LYS A 122 -21.49 1.51 -7.27
C LYS A 122 -22.59 2.56 -7.48
N GLU A 123 -22.67 3.53 -6.57
CA GLU A 123 -23.63 4.65 -6.66
C GLU A 123 -23.43 5.47 -7.95
N VAL A 124 -22.20 5.90 -8.24
CA VAL A 124 -21.89 6.68 -9.45
C VAL A 124 -22.23 5.89 -10.71
N ASN A 125 -21.87 4.61 -10.78
CA ASN A 125 -22.17 3.77 -11.93
C ASN A 125 -23.68 3.57 -12.12
N THR A 126 -24.45 3.49 -11.03
CA THR A 126 -25.92 3.50 -11.10
C THR A 126 -26.44 4.82 -11.65
N LEU A 127 -25.88 5.96 -11.24
CA LEU A 127 -26.26 7.27 -11.78
C LEU A 127 -25.94 7.38 -13.28
N THR A 128 -24.76 6.96 -13.73
CA THR A 128 -24.39 6.96 -15.16
C THR A 128 -25.26 6.04 -16.02
N LEU A 129 -25.90 5.02 -15.44
CA LEU A 129 -26.85 4.17 -16.17
C LEU A 129 -28.28 4.74 -16.22
N ILE A 130 -28.59 5.74 -15.40
CA ILE A 130 -29.92 6.37 -15.30
C ILE A 130 -30.00 7.68 -16.13
N PHE A 131 -28.85 8.27 -16.47
CA PHE A 131 -28.73 9.45 -17.35
C PHE A 131 -28.21 9.06 -18.73
#